data_AF-A0A660LLP3-F1
#
_entry.id   AF-A0A660LLP3-F1
#
_cell.length_a   1.000
_cell.length_b   1.000
_cell.length_c   1.000
_cell.angle_alpha   90.00
_cell.angle_beta   90.00
_cell.angle_gamma   90.00
#
_symmetry.space_group_name_H-M   'P 1'
#
loop_
_entity.id
_entity.type
_entity.pdbx_description
1 polymer ?
#
loop_
_entity_poly.entity_id
_entity_poly.type
_entity_poly.pdbx_seq_one_letter_code
_entity_poly.pdbx_strand_id
1 'polypeptide(L)'
;MADAGQLRDERTAAMGWPRALFGVLAVGAVIFLWRGIVASTDAFLDHRVPEGLLTLLAAVSWVAGAAGVLHNGRRMRRLALVSWTLNLLAPIAALVFASWDLNRVNPWFHGGQTYYFLPTAGALAALVWLMWSAPSKIATRNGG
;
A
#
# COMPACT_ATOMS: atom_id res chain seq x y z
N MET A 1 41.10 -20.38 29.64
CA MET A 1 40.88 -19.90 28.26
C MET A 1 39.45 -20.27 27.91
N ALA A 2 38.53 -19.31 27.99
CA ALA A 2 37.11 -19.54 27.72
C ALA A 2 36.90 -19.43 26.21
N ASP A 3 36.42 -20.51 25.59
CA ASP A 3 35.91 -20.52 24.23
C ASP A 3 34.76 -19.51 24.13
N ALA A 4 35.05 -18.36 23.54
CA ALA A 4 34.06 -17.42 23.10
C ALA A 4 33.28 -18.11 21.97
N GLY A 5 32.21 -18.81 22.34
CA GLY A 5 31.21 -19.34 21.42
C GLY A 5 30.79 -18.23 20.48
N GLN A 6 31.35 -18.27 19.28
CA GLN A 6 31.08 -17.34 18.20
C GLN A 6 29.59 -17.44 17.91
N LEU A 7 28.81 -16.51 18.47
CA LEU A 7 27.42 -16.27 18.13
C LEU A 7 27.40 -15.87 16.65
N ARG A 8 27.40 -16.86 15.76
CA ARG A 8 27.10 -16.69 14.36
C ARG A 8 25.66 -16.19 14.31
N ASP A 9 25.52 -14.91 14.00
CA ASP A 9 24.23 -14.34 13.66
C ASP A 9 23.79 -14.95 12.33
N GLU A 10 23.14 -16.12 12.41
CA GLU A 10 22.45 -16.81 11.31
C GLU A 10 21.12 -16.13 10.97
N ARG A 11 20.97 -14.83 11.24
CA ARG A 11 20.00 -14.04 10.51
C ARG A 11 20.49 -13.98 9.08
N THR A 12 20.12 -14.97 8.29
CA THR A 12 19.92 -14.79 6.85
C THR A 12 19.18 -13.47 6.72
N ALA A 13 19.91 -12.41 6.36
CA ALA A 13 19.31 -11.19 5.91
C ALA A 13 18.31 -11.66 4.88
N ALA A 14 17.02 -11.44 5.11
CA ALA A 14 15.96 -11.87 4.21
C ALA A 14 16.11 -11.11 2.89
N MET A 15 17.11 -11.50 2.11
CA MET A 15 17.51 -10.99 0.83
C MET A 15 16.55 -11.65 -0.15
N GLY A 16 15.29 -11.30 0.00
CA GLY A 16 14.16 -11.97 -0.61
C GLY A 16 13.38 -11.03 -1.51
N TRP A 17 12.63 -11.66 -2.41
CA TRP A 17 11.56 -11.10 -3.22
C TRP A 17 10.70 -10.00 -2.55
N PRO A 18 10.40 -10.04 -1.23
CA PRO A 18 9.62 -8.98 -0.58
C PRO A 18 10.23 -7.58 -0.68
N ARG A 19 11.58 -7.43 -0.71
CA ARG A 19 12.20 -6.10 -0.83
C ARG A 19 11.97 -5.49 -2.20
N ALA A 20 11.98 -6.30 -3.26
CA ALA A 20 11.65 -5.83 -4.60
C ALA A 20 10.20 -5.34 -4.67
N LEU A 21 9.25 -6.09 -4.09
CA LEU A 21 7.85 -5.66 -3.96
C LEU A 21 7.75 -4.31 -3.22
N PHE A 22 8.43 -4.16 -2.08
CA PHE A 22 8.38 -2.91 -1.32
C PHE A 22 8.98 -1.73 -2.07
N GLY A 23 10.06 -1.97 -2.82
CA GLY A 23 10.65 -0.97 -3.70
C GLY A 23 9.65 -0.49 -4.74
N VAL A 24 8.96 -1.42 -5.43
CA VAL A 24 7.93 -1.09 -6.42
C VAL A 24 6.76 -0.31 -5.79
N LEU A 25 6.28 -0.74 -4.62
CA LEU A 25 5.20 -0.06 -3.90
C LEU A 25 5.61 1.36 -3.46
N ALA A 26 6.86 1.54 -3.02
CA ALA A 26 7.41 2.84 -2.65
C ALA A 26 7.58 3.77 -3.85
N VAL A 27 8.06 3.26 -4.99
CA VAL A 27 8.10 4.04 -6.24
C VAL A 27 6.69 4.47 -6.65
N GLY A 28 5.73 3.55 -6.61
CA GLY A 28 4.31 3.86 -6.85
C GLY A 28 3.79 4.95 -5.91
N ALA A 29 4.19 4.92 -4.63
CA ALA A 29 3.82 5.94 -3.65
C ALA A 29 4.31 7.33 -4.02
N VAL A 30 5.57 7.46 -4.45
CA VAL A 30 6.12 8.74 -4.89
C VAL A 30 5.38 9.26 -6.13
N ILE A 31 5.14 8.38 -7.10
CA ILE A 31 4.43 8.74 -8.34
C ILE A 31 2.99 9.21 -8.03
N PHE A 32 2.23 8.43 -7.25
CA PHE A 32 0.85 8.80 -6.94
C PHE A 32 0.75 10.01 -6.01
N LEU A 33 1.73 10.21 -5.13
CA LEU A 33 1.78 11.43 -4.32
C LEU A 33 2.01 12.66 -5.20
N TRP A 34 3.01 12.64 -6.08
CA TRP A 34 3.28 13.74 -6.99
C TRP A 34 2.08 14.03 -7.90
N ARG A 35 1.58 13.01 -8.60
CA ARG A 35 0.43 13.17 -9.52
C ARG A 35 -0.83 13.59 -8.77
N GLY A 36 -1.02 13.07 -7.56
CA GLY A 36 -2.15 13.42 -6.71
C GLY A 36 -2.13 14.87 -6.28
N ILE A 37 -0.98 15.39 -5.86
CA ILE A 37 -0.84 16.81 -5.50
C ILE A 37 -1.17 17.70 -6.69
N VAL A 38 -0.55 17.47 -7.86
CA VAL A 38 -0.80 18.28 -9.06
C VAL A 38 -2.28 18.27 -9.43
N ALA A 39 -2.88 17.09 -9.53
CA ALA A 39 -4.27 16.95 -9.95
C ALA A 39 -5.27 17.51 -8.92
N SER A 40 -4.97 17.39 -7.63
CA SER A 40 -5.80 17.98 -6.58
C SER A 40 -5.69 19.50 -6.57
N THR A 41 -4.50 20.07 -6.84
CA THR A 41 -4.34 21.51 -7.04
C THR A 41 -5.19 21.99 -8.20
N ASP A 42 -5.11 21.36 -9.36
CA ASP A 42 -5.93 21.71 -10.53
C ASP A 42 -7.43 21.61 -10.21
N ALA A 43 -7.85 20.52 -9.55
CA ALA A 43 -9.25 20.34 -9.15
C ALA A 43 -9.73 21.42 -8.17
N PHE A 44 -8.89 21.87 -7.24
CA PHE A 44 -9.24 22.95 -6.32
C PHE A 44 -9.31 24.31 -7.02
N LEU A 45 -8.44 24.56 -8.00
CA LEU A 45 -8.51 25.78 -8.82
C LEU A 45 -9.79 25.80 -9.66
N ASP A 46 -10.26 24.65 -10.11
CA ASP A 46 -11.51 24.50 -10.87
C ASP A 46 -12.77 24.37 -10.00
N HIS A 47 -12.69 24.62 -8.68
CA HIS A 47 -13.78 24.45 -7.71
C HIS A 47 -14.36 23.02 -7.60
N ARG A 48 -13.64 22.01 -8.08
CA ARG A 48 -13.97 20.57 -7.99
C ARG A 48 -13.41 19.95 -6.71
N VAL A 49 -13.83 20.49 -5.57
CA VAL A 49 -13.31 20.10 -4.24
C VAL A 49 -13.43 18.60 -3.96
N PRO A 50 -14.55 17.90 -4.25
CA PRO A 50 -14.67 16.47 -3.98
C PRO A 50 -13.65 15.62 -4.76
N GLU A 51 -13.41 15.93 -6.02
CA GLU A 51 -12.43 15.25 -6.88
C GLU A 51 -11.02 15.42 -6.31
N GLY A 52 -10.66 16.65 -5.92
CA GLY A 52 -9.36 16.96 -5.33
C GLY A 52 -9.14 16.23 -4.01
N LEU A 53 -10.17 16.16 -3.15
CA LEU A 53 -10.09 15.44 -1.87
C LEU A 53 -9.95 13.92 -2.06
N LEU A 54 -10.75 13.32 -2.96
CA LEU A 54 -10.64 11.88 -3.25
C LEU A 54 -9.28 11.51 -3.85
N THR A 55 -8.70 12.41 -4.65
CA THR A 55 -7.37 12.22 -5.23
C THR A 55 -6.25 12.31 -4.18
N LEU A 56 -6.34 13.25 -3.23
CA LEU A 56 -5.42 13.29 -2.10
C LEU A 56 -5.58 12.06 -1.21
N LEU A 57 -6.82 11.63 -0.95
CA LEU A 57 -7.09 10.44 -0.14
C LEU A 57 -6.46 9.19 -0.76
N ALA A 58 -6.60 9.02 -2.08
CA ALA A 58 -5.97 7.94 -2.82
C ALA A 58 -4.45 7.98 -2.66
N ALA A 59 -3.82 9.13 -2.89
CA ALA A 59 -2.37 9.31 -2.74
C ALA A 59 -1.88 9.01 -1.31
N VAL A 60 -2.52 9.60 -0.29
CA VAL A 60 -2.17 9.41 1.12
C VAL A 60 -2.34 7.97 1.54
N SER A 61 -3.43 7.31 1.13
CA SER A 61 -3.66 5.91 1.46
C SER A 61 -2.56 5.01 0.87
N TRP A 62 -2.09 5.30 -0.34
CA TRP A 62 -1.01 4.56 -0.98
C TRP A 62 0.32 4.76 -0.25
N VAL A 63 0.67 6.00 0.09
CA VAL A 63 1.87 6.33 0.86
C VAL A 63 1.85 5.67 2.24
N ALA A 64 0.72 5.74 2.94
CA ALA A 64 0.54 5.10 4.24
C ALA A 64 0.67 3.57 4.16
N GLY A 65 0.14 2.96 3.09
CA GLY A 65 0.30 1.53 2.80
C GLY A 65 1.76 1.15 2.61
N ALA A 66 2.48 1.88 1.76
CA ALA A 66 3.89 1.64 1.46
C ALA A 66 4.78 1.83 2.71
N ALA A 67 4.60 2.94 3.44
CA ALA A 67 5.32 3.21 4.68
C ALA A 67 5.01 2.15 5.75
N GLY A 68 3.75 1.75 5.88
CA GLY A 68 3.33 0.75 6.86
C GLY A 68 3.97 -0.63 6.64
N VAL A 69 4.14 -1.03 5.37
CA VAL A 69 4.84 -2.26 4.99
C VAL A 69 6.35 -2.14 5.23
N LEU A 70 6.96 -0.99 4.88
CA LEU A 70 8.40 -0.77 5.03
C LEU A 70 8.86 -0.76 6.50
N HIS A 71 8.09 -0.13 7.39
CA HIS A 71 8.43 -0.05 8.81
C HIS A 71 8.16 -1.33 9.60
N ASN A 72 7.27 -2.21 9.12
CA ASN A 72 6.94 -3.52 9.68
C ASN A 72 6.64 -3.57 11.21
N GLY A 73 6.24 -2.46 11.83
CA GLY A 73 5.83 -2.39 13.24
C GLY A 73 4.39 -2.87 13.47
N ARG A 74 4.02 -3.28 14.69
CA ARG A 74 2.65 -3.80 14.99
C ARG A 74 1.53 -2.80 14.63
N ARG A 75 1.72 -1.52 14.95
CA ARG A 75 0.78 -0.44 14.57
C ARG A 75 0.83 -0.14 13.06
N MET A 76 2.03 -0.11 12.48
CA MET A 76 2.25 0.15 11.06
C MET A 76 1.68 -0.95 10.15
N ARG A 77 1.67 -2.21 10.61
CA ARG A 77 0.97 -3.31 9.91
C ARG A 77 -0.54 -3.11 9.88
N ARG A 78 -1.15 -2.59 10.95
CA ARG A 78 -2.59 -2.26 10.94
C ARG A 78 -2.87 -1.11 9.98
N LEU A 79 -2.05 -0.07 9.99
CA LEU A 79 -2.14 1.03 9.03
C LEU A 79 -2.03 0.50 7.59
N ALA A 80 -1.03 -0.32 7.30
CA ALA A 80 -0.86 -0.94 5.99
C ALA A 80 -2.07 -1.78 5.59
N LEU A 81 -2.60 -2.61 6.49
CA LEU A 81 -3.80 -3.40 6.22
C LEU A 81 -4.98 -2.52 5.82
N VAL A 82 -5.28 -1.47 6.59
CA VAL A 82 -6.38 -0.53 6.28
C VAL A 82 -6.13 0.18 4.95
N SER A 83 -4.94 0.73 4.75
CA SER A 83 -4.54 1.44 3.54
C SER A 83 -4.63 0.58 2.27
N TRP A 84 -4.14 -0.66 2.31
CA TRP A 84 -4.22 -1.54 1.16
C TRP A 84 -5.62 -2.08 0.90
N THR A 85 -6.40 -2.30 1.97
CA THR A 85 -7.81 -2.68 1.84
C THR A 85 -8.60 -1.54 1.17
N LEU A 86 -8.36 -0.29 1.59
CA LEU A 86 -8.95 0.87 0.96
C LEU A 86 -8.54 0.98 -0.52
N ASN A 87 -7.26 0.79 -0.85
CA ASN A 87 -6.78 0.82 -2.24
C ASN A 87 -7.27 -0.35 -3.10
N LEU A 88 -7.82 -1.40 -2.50
CA LEU A 88 -8.47 -2.49 -3.22
C LEU A 88 -9.97 -2.23 -3.41
N LEU A 89 -10.65 -1.70 -2.39
CA LEU A 89 -12.10 -1.48 -2.39
C LEU A 89 -12.52 -0.18 -3.07
N ALA A 90 -11.75 0.90 -2.94
CA ALA A 90 -12.10 2.19 -3.51
C ALA A 90 -12.17 2.21 -5.05
N PRO A 91 -11.29 1.49 -5.79
CA PRO A 91 -11.47 1.32 -7.23
C PRO A 91 -12.76 0.57 -7.60
N ILE A 92 -13.16 -0.44 -6.80
CA ILE A 92 -14.43 -1.16 -7.01
C ILE A 92 -15.61 -0.23 -6.72
N ALA A 93 -15.53 0.56 -5.65
CA ALA A 93 -16.53 1.56 -5.32
C ALA A 93 -16.66 2.60 -6.45
N ALA A 94 -15.55 3.05 -7.05
CA ALA A 94 -15.57 3.97 -8.19
C ALA A 94 -16.25 3.39 -9.44
N LEU A 95 -16.31 2.07 -9.60
CA LEU A 95 -17.08 1.42 -10.68
C LEU A 95 -18.59 1.36 -10.38
N VAL A 96 -18.95 1.23 -9.10
CA VAL A 96 -20.35 1.11 -8.66
C VAL A 96 -21.00 2.49 -8.53
N PHE A 97 -20.26 3.47 -8.03
CA PHE A 97 -20.75 4.82 -7.78
C PHE A 97 -20.34 5.75 -8.91
N ALA A 98 -21.19 5.83 -9.93
CA ALA A 98 -21.01 6.73 -11.08
C ALA A 98 -20.93 8.24 -10.72
N SER A 99 -21.24 8.60 -9.48
CA SER A 99 -21.11 9.97 -8.95
C SER A 99 -19.67 10.38 -8.62
N TRP A 100 -18.72 9.44 -8.65
CA TRP A 100 -17.31 9.74 -8.41
C TRP A 100 -16.66 10.21 -9.72
N ASP A 101 -16.75 11.51 -10.00
CA ASP A 101 -16.05 12.14 -11.12
C ASP A 101 -14.55 12.25 -10.80
N LEU A 102 -13.85 11.13 -10.94
CA LEU A 102 -12.43 11.03 -10.65
C LEU A 102 -11.61 11.48 -11.85
N ASN A 103 -10.53 12.19 -11.59
CA ASN A 103 -9.52 12.45 -12.60
C ASN A 103 -8.89 11.15 -13.11
N ARG A 104 -8.54 11.07 -14.41
CA ARG A 104 -7.80 9.94 -14.98
C ARG A 104 -6.56 9.58 -14.18
N VAL A 105 -5.86 10.56 -13.62
CA VAL A 105 -4.61 10.33 -12.87
C VAL A 105 -4.81 9.66 -11.51
N ASN A 106 -6.04 9.65 -10.98
CA ASN A 106 -6.38 8.99 -9.74
C ASN A 106 -6.24 7.47 -9.90
N PRO A 107 -5.52 6.75 -9.01
CA PRO A 107 -5.34 5.29 -9.13
C PRO A 107 -6.62 4.48 -8.99
N TRP A 108 -7.72 5.09 -8.53
CA TRP A 108 -9.04 4.45 -8.42
C TRP A 108 -9.93 4.69 -9.66
N PHE A 109 -9.51 5.56 -10.58
CA PHE A 109 -10.26 5.88 -11.79
C PHE A 109 -10.64 4.63 -12.58
N HIS A 110 -11.94 4.45 -12.85
CA HIS A 110 -12.51 3.27 -13.52
C HIS A 110 -11.92 1.94 -13.03
N GLY A 111 -11.81 1.75 -11.72
CA GLY A 111 -11.29 0.50 -11.17
C GLY A 111 -9.77 0.33 -11.29
N GLY A 112 -9.03 1.39 -11.59
CA GLY A 112 -7.57 1.39 -11.78
C GLY A 112 -7.13 1.19 -13.23
N GLN A 113 -8.03 1.36 -14.19
CA GLN A 113 -7.75 1.17 -15.62
C GLN A 113 -6.65 2.09 -16.16
N THR A 114 -6.52 3.31 -15.65
CA THR A 114 -5.47 4.25 -16.09
C THR A 114 -4.07 3.65 -16.04
N TYR A 115 -3.83 2.78 -15.06
CA TYR A 115 -2.52 2.19 -14.81
C TYR A 115 -2.53 0.69 -15.08
N TYR A 116 -3.38 0.20 -16.01
CA TYR A 116 -3.50 -1.22 -16.34
C TYR A 116 -3.72 -2.12 -15.12
N PHE A 117 -4.47 -1.65 -14.11
CA PHE A 117 -4.72 -2.37 -12.86
C PHE A 117 -3.47 -2.67 -12.03
N LEU A 118 -2.31 -2.09 -12.35
CA LEU A 118 -1.10 -2.21 -11.54
C LEU A 118 -1.30 -1.74 -10.09
N PRO A 119 -2.06 -0.66 -9.80
CA PRO A 119 -2.27 -0.23 -8.43
C PRO A 119 -3.13 -1.23 -7.64
N THR A 120 -4.19 -1.75 -8.23
CA THR A 120 -5.04 -2.75 -7.57
C THR A 120 -4.29 -4.07 -7.36
N ALA A 121 -3.51 -4.51 -8.35
CA ALA A 121 -2.65 -5.68 -8.24
C ALA A 121 -1.57 -5.50 -7.16
N GLY A 122 -0.95 -4.32 -7.09
CA GLY A 122 0.05 -3.98 -6.06
C GLY A 122 -0.55 -3.99 -4.65
N ALA A 123 -1.73 -3.41 -4.47
CA ALA A 123 -2.46 -3.43 -3.20
C ALA A 123 -2.82 -4.86 -2.78
N LEU A 124 -3.29 -5.70 -3.72
CA LEU A 124 -3.58 -7.10 -3.46
C LEU A 124 -2.31 -7.88 -3.06
N ALA A 125 -1.22 -7.71 -3.78
CA ALA A 125 0.06 -8.36 -3.47
C ALA A 125 0.57 -7.96 -2.07
N ALA A 126 0.44 -6.67 -1.71
CA ALA A 126 0.79 -6.18 -0.38
C ALA A 126 -0.09 -6.80 0.73
N LEU A 127 -1.40 -6.93 0.51
CA LEU A 127 -2.32 -7.60 1.44
C LEU A 127 -1.98 -9.07 1.63
N VAL A 128 -1.78 -9.80 0.53
CA VAL A 128 -1.38 -11.22 0.57
C VAL A 128 -0.08 -11.38 1.35
N TRP A 129 0.89 -10.50 1.11
CA TRP A 129 2.15 -10.49 1.85
C TRP A 129 1.94 -10.19 3.35
N LEU A 130 1.11 -9.22 3.71
CA LEU A 130 0.78 -8.91 5.12
C LEU A 130 0.09 -10.07 5.83
N MET A 131 -0.77 -10.80 5.12
CA MET A 131 -1.45 -11.98 5.66
C MET A 131 -0.51 -13.18 5.82
N TRP A 132 0.44 -13.36 4.90
CA TRP A 132 1.40 -14.46 4.98
C TRP A 132 2.49 -14.20 6.02
N SER A 133 2.95 -12.96 6.13
CA SER A 133 3.96 -12.54 7.12
C SER A 133 3.41 -12.40 8.55
N ALA A 134 2.12 -12.69 8.78
CA ALA A 134 1.50 -12.57 10.09
C ALA A 134 1.92 -13.75 11.01
N PRO A 135 2.60 -13.48 12.14
CA PRO A 135 3.09 -14.53 13.04
C PRO A 135 1.97 -15.31 13.77
N SER A 136 0.71 -14.85 13.69
CA SER A 136 -0.45 -15.48 14.33
C SER A 136 -0.79 -16.87 13.80
N LYS A 137 -0.25 -17.29 12.65
CA LYS A 137 -0.43 -18.67 12.15
C LYS A 137 0.50 -19.70 12.82
N ILE A 138 1.46 -19.27 13.65
CA ILE A 138 2.39 -20.17 14.34
C ILE A 138 1.95 -20.45 15.80
N ALA A 139 1.21 -19.52 16.43
CA ALA A 139 0.78 -19.68 17.82
C ALA A 139 -0.41 -20.64 18.01
N THR A 140 -1.25 -20.84 16.99
CA THR A 140 -2.39 -21.78 17.07
C THR A 140 -2.05 -23.21 16.63
N ARG A 141 -0.81 -23.49 16.23
CA ARG A 141 -0.34 -24.84 15.89
C ARG A 141 0.38 -25.54 17.06
N ASN A 142 0.85 -24.78 18.05
CA ASN A 142 1.62 -25.29 19.20
C ASN A 142 0.97 -25.02 20.57
N GLY A 143 -0.30 -24.62 20.61
CA GLY A 143 -1.08 -24.52 21.85
C GLY A 143 -2.16 -25.59 21.85
N GLY A 144 -1.86 -26.72 22.49
CA GLY A 144 -2.84 -27.73 22.87
C GLY A 144 -3.71 -27.28 24.04
#